data_AF-A0A928IRK0-F1
#
_entry.id   AF-A0A928IRK0-F1
#
_cell.length_a   1.000
_cell.length_b   1.000
_cell.length_c   1.000
_cell.angle_alpha   90.00
_cell.angle_beta   90.00
_cell.angle_gamma   90.00
#
_symmetry.space_group_name_H-M   'P 1'
#
loop_
_entity.id
_entity.type
_entity.pdbx_description
1 polymer ?
#
loop_
_entity_poly.entity_id
_entity_poly.type
_entity_poly.pdbx_seq_one_letter_code
_entity_poly.pdbx_strand_id
1 'polypeptide(L)'
;MKRALATIMLFALVLTAFTACGSDGPKTNRKNNTIIGTWEGSLDGITMTYSFKADGTGKAEAAGATIEYTWTVKDGKLNAVGEFMGETTEVFQDADYKLENGKLIITQQGTTVEFTRKGSSSANIGFGDKTESTPDKGNSGTAAIPDVQVRPVESTIIGTWEVTQDEIVMTFTFDEGGTGKIAMSGITMDMTWSTSGGKLNGELSFMGESEQLFSDADYSISGSTMTVTQDGETLIFTKK
;
A
#
# COMPACT_ATOMS: atom_id res chain seq x y z
N MET A 1 24.62 -28.03 33.38
CA MET A 1 23.77 -28.10 32.18
C MET A 1 24.41 -27.22 31.11
N LYS A 2 24.81 -27.83 29.99
CA LYS A 2 25.43 -27.15 28.83
C LYS A 2 24.51 -27.38 27.62
N ARG A 3 24.20 -26.33 26.87
CA ARG A 3 23.81 -26.35 25.45
C ARG A 3 24.31 -25.01 24.88
N ALA A 4 25.59 -24.87 24.51
CA ALA A 4 26.28 -25.36 23.32
C ALA A 4 25.65 -24.83 22.01
N LEU A 5 26.25 -23.74 21.51
CA LEU A 5 26.18 -23.28 20.12
C LEU A 5 26.63 -24.39 19.16
N ALA A 6 25.95 -24.55 18.03
CA ALA A 6 26.41 -25.30 16.86
C ALA A 6 26.07 -24.46 15.62
N THR A 7 27.01 -23.66 15.10
CA THR A 7 28.04 -24.05 14.11
C THR A 7 27.42 -24.42 12.76
N ILE A 8 27.42 -23.42 11.87
CA ILE A 8 27.12 -23.51 10.44
C ILE A 8 28.16 -24.42 9.77
N MET A 9 27.72 -25.53 9.20
CA MET A 9 28.57 -26.47 8.46
C MET A 9 28.28 -26.35 6.96
N LEU A 10 29.24 -25.75 6.27
CA LEU A 10 29.44 -25.78 4.82
C LEU A 10 30.09 -27.13 4.46
N PHE A 11 29.54 -27.93 3.52
CA PHE A 11 30.33 -28.68 2.50
C PHE A 11 29.48 -29.54 1.55
N ALA A 12 30.02 -29.67 0.33
CA ALA A 12 29.95 -30.82 -0.59
C ALA A 12 28.78 -30.95 -1.59
N LEU A 13 29.01 -30.29 -2.73
CA LEU A 13 28.79 -30.78 -4.09
C LEU A 13 28.88 -32.32 -4.23
N VAL A 14 27.83 -32.96 -4.74
CA VAL A 14 27.89 -34.30 -5.35
C VAL A 14 27.17 -34.26 -6.70
N LEU A 15 27.97 -34.22 -7.76
CA LEU A 15 27.59 -34.60 -9.12
C LEU A 15 27.40 -36.12 -9.16
N THR A 16 26.23 -36.60 -9.55
CA THR A 16 26.10 -37.91 -10.22
C THR A 16 25.26 -37.75 -11.47
N ALA A 17 25.89 -38.05 -12.61
CA ALA A 17 25.25 -38.16 -13.90
C ALA A 17 24.52 -39.51 -13.99
N PHE A 18 23.25 -39.48 -14.35
CA PHE A 18 22.60 -40.57 -15.08
C PHE A 18 21.91 -39.99 -16.31
N THR A 19 22.50 -40.23 -17.47
CA THR A 19 21.85 -40.17 -18.75
C THR A 19 20.91 -41.37 -18.88
N ALA A 20 19.60 -41.12 -18.94
CA ALA A 20 18.64 -42.05 -19.51
C ALA A 20 17.67 -41.26 -20.39
N CYS A 21 17.79 -41.52 -21.69
CA CYS A 21 17.02 -40.97 -22.78
C CYS A 21 15.56 -41.45 -22.66
N GLY A 22 14.63 -40.51 -22.52
CA GLY A 22 13.20 -40.72 -22.61
C GLY A 22 12.60 -39.37 -22.98
N SER A 23 12.17 -39.26 -24.23
CA SER A 23 11.74 -38.03 -24.91
C SER A 23 10.49 -37.43 -24.27
N ASP A 24 10.67 -36.65 -23.21
CA ASP A 24 9.70 -35.66 -22.75
C ASP A 24 10.51 -34.39 -22.49
N GLY A 25 10.33 -33.39 -23.36
CA GLY A 25 10.93 -32.07 -23.17
C GLY A 25 10.59 -31.50 -21.78
N PRO A 26 11.30 -30.45 -21.33
CA PRO A 26 11.08 -29.88 -20.01
C PRO A 26 9.59 -29.57 -19.84
N LYS A 27 8.93 -30.36 -18.97
CA LYS A 27 7.57 -30.11 -18.51
C LYS A 27 7.63 -28.83 -17.70
N THR A 28 7.56 -27.70 -18.40
CA THR A 28 7.23 -26.43 -17.78
C THR A 28 5.94 -26.64 -17.00
N ASN A 29 5.96 -26.26 -15.72
CA ASN A 29 4.82 -26.34 -14.82
C ASN A 29 3.62 -25.62 -15.47
N ARG A 30 2.70 -26.38 -16.08
CA ARG A 30 1.50 -25.84 -16.76
C ARG A 30 0.59 -25.00 -15.85
N LYS A 31 0.75 -25.09 -14.52
CA LYS A 31 -0.02 -24.31 -13.53
C LYS A 31 0.45 -22.85 -13.39
N ASN A 32 1.68 -22.52 -13.76
CA ASN A 32 2.19 -21.14 -13.62
C ASN A 32 1.76 -20.25 -14.79
N ASN A 33 1.36 -20.85 -15.91
CA ASN A 33 1.01 -20.10 -17.12
C ASN A 33 -0.37 -19.42 -17.05
N THR A 34 -1.18 -19.73 -16.03
CA THR A 34 -2.59 -19.35 -15.96
C THR A 34 -2.82 -17.98 -15.30
N ILE A 35 -1.98 -17.60 -14.33
CA ILE A 35 -2.04 -16.28 -13.67
C ILE A 35 -1.39 -15.17 -14.50
N ILE A 36 -0.57 -15.53 -15.49
CA ILE A 36 0.10 -14.57 -16.38
C ILE A 36 -0.91 -13.66 -17.06
N GLY A 37 -0.67 -12.35 -17.00
CA GLY A 37 -1.56 -11.32 -17.51
C GLY A 37 -1.58 -10.11 -16.61
N THR A 38 -2.42 -9.14 -16.98
CA THR A 38 -2.69 -7.96 -16.15
C THR A 38 -4.11 -8.05 -15.62
N TRP A 39 -4.28 -7.75 -14.34
CA TRP A 39 -5.49 -7.96 -13.56
C TRP A 39 -5.80 -6.67 -12.80
N GLU A 40 -7.04 -6.23 -12.86
CA GLU A 40 -7.51 -5.00 -12.24
C GLU A 40 -8.66 -5.31 -11.28
N GLY A 41 -8.61 -4.76 -10.08
CA GLY A 41 -9.60 -4.95 -9.04
C GLY A 41 -9.66 -3.72 -8.15
N SER A 42 -10.49 -3.79 -7.11
CA SER A 42 -10.56 -2.72 -6.11
C SER A 42 -10.68 -3.30 -4.72
N LEU A 43 -9.98 -2.68 -3.77
CA LEU A 43 -10.07 -2.94 -2.35
C LEU A 43 -10.25 -1.59 -1.66
N ASP A 44 -11.29 -1.47 -0.82
CA ASP A 44 -11.63 -0.26 -0.08
C ASP A 44 -11.70 1.03 -0.93
N GLY A 45 -12.21 0.91 -2.15
CA GLY A 45 -12.37 2.02 -3.09
C GLY A 45 -11.08 2.42 -3.83
N ILE A 46 -9.95 1.77 -3.55
CA ILE A 46 -8.69 1.97 -4.25
C ILE A 46 -8.62 0.97 -5.42
N THR A 47 -8.41 1.47 -6.63
CA THR A 47 -8.16 0.60 -7.79
C THR A 47 -6.73 0.07 -7.74
N MET A 48 -6.60 -1.25 -7.90
CA MET A 48 -5.33 -1.95 -7.93
C MET A 48 -5.16 -2.67 -9.26
N THR A 49 -3.98 -2.58 -9.87
CA THR A 49 -3.59 -3.35 -11.05
C THR A 49 -2.37 -4.21 -10.73
N TYR A 50 -2.47 -5.52 -10.98
CA TYR A 50 -1.35 -6.45 -10.88
C TYR A 50 -1.01 -7.02 -12.25
N SER A 51 0.28 -7.09 -12.59
CA SER A 51 0.76 -7.80 -13.77
C SER A 51 1.69 -8.92 -13.38
N PHE A 52 1.48 -10.10 -13.95
CA PHE A 52 2.32 -11.28 -13.76
C PHE A 52 2.90 -11.68 -15.12
N LYS A 53 4.22 -11.67 -15.25
CA LYS A 53 4.94 -12.08 -16.46
C LYS A 53 5.50 -13.49 -16.32
N ALA A 54 5.66 -14.17 -17.46
CA ALA A 54 6.12 -15.56 -17.53
C ALA A 54 7.52 -15.80 -16.95
N ASP A 55 8.35 -14.76 -16.89
CA ASP A 55 9.70 -14.79 -16.36
C ASP A 55 9.76 -14.73 -14.82
N GLY A 56 8.61 -14.68 -14.14
CA GLY A 56 8.53 -14.57 -12.68
C GLY A 56 8.64 -13.13 -12.18
N THR A 57 8.60 -12.13 -13.06
CA THR A 57 8.49 -10.71 -12.67
C THR A 57 7.05 -10.21 -12.78
N GLY A 58 6.76 -9.13 -12.08
CA GLY A 58 5.45 -8.52 -12.10
C GLY A 58 5.50 -7.06 -11.65
N LYS A 59 4.32 -6.43 -11.66
CA LYS A 59 4.17 -5.04 -11.26
C LYS A 59 2.80 -4.83 -10.61
N ALA A 60 2.79 -4.17 -9.47
CA ALA A 60 1.59 -3.72 -8.76
C ALA A 60 1.45 -2.21 -8.97
N GLU A 61 0.24 -1.73 -9.22
CA GLU A 61 -0.11 -0.32 -9.26
C GLU A 61 -1.34 -0.07 -8.39
N ALA A 62 -1.25 0.83 -7.42
CA ALA A 62 -2.36 1.21 -6.56
C ALA A 62 -2.14 2.65 -6.08
N ALA A 63 -3.19 3.46 -6.01
CA ALA A 63 -3.11 4.87 -5.54
C ALA A 63 -1.96 5.69 -6.17
N GLY A 64 -1.64 5.45 -7.44
CA GLY A 64 -0.54 6.11 -8.15
C GLY A 64 0.87 5.58 -7.82
N ALA A 65 1.01 4.65 -6.88
CA ALA A 65 2.25 3.92 -6.62
C ALA A 65 2.47 2.81 -7.66
N THR A 66 3.74 2.46 -7.88
CA THR A 66 4.17 1.30 -8.67
C THR A 66 5.20 0.53 -7.88
N ILE A 67 4.97 -0.77 -7.68
CA ILE A 67 5.94 -1.69 -7.10
C ILE A 67 6.27 -2.74 -8.17
N GLU A 68 7.53 -2.81 -8.58
CA GLU A 68 8.03 -3.95 -9.32
C GLU A 68 8.34 -5.08 -8.35
N TYR A 69 7.95 -6.30 -8.70
CA TYR A 69 8.13 -7.46 -7.82
C TYR A 69 8.56 -8.69 -8.59
N THR A 70 9.17 -9.62 -7.86
CA THR A 70 9.34 -11.01 -8.30
C THR A 70 8.24 -11.85 -7.67
N TRP A 71 7.74 -12.86 -8.38
CA TRP A 71 6.68 -13.72 -7.90
C TRP A 71 6.95 -15.18 -8.22
N THR A 72 6.44 -16.05 -7.35
CA THR A 72 6.52 -17.49 -7.51
C THR A 72 5.23 -18.16 -7.03
N VAL A 73 4.98 -19.36 -7.52
CA VAL A 73 3.97 -20.24 -6.94
C VAL A 73 4.68 -21.46 -6.39
N LYS A 74 4.53 -21.70 -5.09
CA LYS A 74 5.09 -22.85 -4.39
C LYS A 74 3.97 -23.50 -3.59
N ASP A 75 3.85 -24.82 -3.70
CA ASP A 75 2.81 -25.60 -3.00
C ASP A 75 1.36 -25.10 -3.25
N GLY A 76 1.13 -24.47 -4.41
CA GLY A 76 -0.17 -23.90 -4.78
C GLY A 76 -0.45 -22.52 -4.20
N LYS A 77 0.49 -21.92 -3.46
CA LYS A 77 0.41 -20.58 -2.87
C LYS A 77 1.19 -19.57 -3.68
N LEU A 78 0.61 -18.38 -3.85
CA LEU A 78 1.22 -17.24 -4.52
C LEU A 78 2.08 -16.46 -3.51
N ASN A 79 3.33 -16.22 -3.89
CA ASN A 79 4.25 -15.36 -3.15
C ASN A 79 4.80 -14.31 -4.10
N ALA A 80 4.86 -13.05 -3.67
CA ALA A 80 5.45 -11.95 -4.42
C ALA A 80 6.17 -10.98 -3.49
N VAL A 81 7.37 -10.59 -3.88
CA VAL A 81 8.24 -9.70 -3.11
C VAL A 81 8.77 -8.61 -4.02
N GLY A 82 8.58 -7.37 -3.60
CA GLY A 82 9.11 -6.18 -4.25
C GLY A 82 9.90 -5.33 -3.26
N GLU A 83 10.26 -4.14 -3.70
CA GLU A 83 10.87 -3.12 -2.87
C GLU A 83 9.98 -1.87 -2.87
N PHE A 84 9.68 -1.35 -1.69
CA PHE A 84 8.98 -0.10 -1.51
C PHE A 84 9.72 0.74 -0.48
N MET A 85 10.03 1.99 -0.82
CA MET A 85 10.78 2.91 0.05
C MET A 85 12.15 2.38 0.53
N GLY A 86 12.84 1.57 -0.29
CA GLY A 86 14.14 0.99 0.06
C GLY A 86 14.04 -0.24 0.97
N GLU A 87 12.83 -0.64 1.34
CA GLU A 87 12.57 -1.81 2.16
C GLU A 87 11.95 -2.93 1.33
N THR A 88 12.26 -4.18 1.72
CA THR A 88 11.66 -5.35 1.09
C THR A 88 10.21 -5.47 1.54
N THR A 89 9.28 -5.45 0.58
CA THR A 89 7.83 -5.53 0.82
C THR A 89 7.27 -6.82 0.25
N GLU A 90 6.52 -7.54 1.08
CA GLU A 90 5.80 -8.73 0.66
C GLU A 90 4.46 -8.33 0.02
N VAL A 91 4.44 -8.24 -1.31
CA VAL A 91 3.22 -7.92 -2.07
C VAL A 91 2.17 -9.03 -1.92
N PHE A 92 2.60 -10.30 -1.87
CA PHE A 92 1.76 -11.44 -1.52
C PHE A 92 2.58 -12.41 -0.66
N GLN A 93 2.03 -12.82 0.48
CA GLN A 93 2.64 -13.84 1.36
C GLN A 93 1.71 -15.05 1.49
N ASP A 94 2.15 -16.21 0.99
CA ASP A 94 1.42 -17.48 0.98
C ASP A 94 -0.08 -17.37 0.62
N ALA A 95 -0.37 -16.47 -0.31
CA ALA A 95 -1.72 -16.13 -0.70
C ALA A 95 -2.37 -17.31 -1.44
N ASP A 96 -3.61 -17.62 -1.08
CA ASP A 96 -4.44 -18.49 -1.89
C ASP A 96 -4.83 -17.76 -3.16
N TYR A 97 -4.79 -18.46 -4.29
CA TYR A 97 -5.27 -17.90 -5.54
C TYR A 97 -6.02 -18.94 -6.35
N LYS A 98 -7.02 -18.48 -7.09
CA LYS A 98 -7.75 -19.28 -8.08
C LYS A 98 -8.13 -18.46 -9.29
N LEU A 99 -8.26 -19.15 -10.41
CA LEU A 99 -8.82 -18.59 -11.63
C LEU A 99 -10.18 -19.21 -11.86
N GLU A 100 -11.22 -18.39 -11.83
CA GLU A 100 -12.60 -18.83 -11.95
C GLU A 100 -13.35 -17.86 -12.87
N ASN A 101 -14.01 -18.37 -13.90
CA ASN A 101 -14.80 -17.58 -14.85
C ASN A 101 -14.04 -16.37 -15.46
N GLY A 102 -12.73 -16.54 -15.73
CA GLY A 102 -11.90 -15.47 -16.29
C GLY A 102 -11.52 -14.36 -15.31
N LYS A 103 -11.80 -14.55 -14.01
CA LYS A 103 -11.35 -13.70 -12.92
C LYS A 103 -10.18 -14.36 -12.18
N LEU A 104 -9.28 -13.54 -11.67
CA LEU A 104 -8.27 -13.94 -10.70
C LEU A 104 -8.83 -13.59 -9.31
N ILE A 105 -8.91 -14.57 -8.42
CA ILE A 105 -9.37 -14.38 -7.05
C ILE A 105 -8.18 -14.68 -6.15
N ILE A 106 -7.78 -13.69 -5.36
CA ILE A 106 -6.67 -13.81 -4.40
C ILE A 106 -7.25 -13.66 -3.00
N THR A 107 -6.86 -14.56 -2.11
CA THR A 107 -7.18 -14.50 -0.68
C THR A 107 -5.90 -14.44 0.13
N GLN A 108 -5.74 -13.39 0.92
CA GLN A 108 -4.58 -13.16 1.78
C GLN A 108 -5.07 -12.67 3.14
N GLN A 109 -4.55 -13.28 4.21
CA GLN A 109 -4.89 -12.95 5.60
C GLN A 109 -6.41 -12.85 5.89
N GLY A 110 -7.23 -13.63 5.18
CA GLY A 110 -8.69 -13.65 5.34
C GLY A 110 -9.45 -12.66 4.45
N THR A 111 -8.76 -11.72 3.79
CA THR A 111 -9.34 -10.81 2.81
C THR A 111 -9.33 -11.46 1.43
N THR A 112 -10.46 -11.43 0.72
CA THR A 112 -10.58 -11.98 -0.64
C THR A 112 -10.91 -10.86 -1.62
N VAL A 113 -10.11 -10.73 -2.67
CA VAL A 113 -10.30 -9.73 -3.72
C VAL A 113 -10.44 -10.43 -5.07
N GLU A 114 -11.42 -9.99 -5.86
CA GLU A 114 -11.61 -10.43 -7.24
C GLU A 114 -11.02 -9.41 -8.20
N PHE A 115 -10.24 -9.91 -9.15
CA PHE A 115 -9.63 -9.11 -10.21
C PHE A 115 -10.13 -9.57 -11.57
N THR A 116 -10.38 -8.60 -12.45
CA THR A 116 -10.76 -8.80 -13.83
C THR A 116 -9.56 -8.57 -14.73
N ARG A 117 -9.41 -9.37 -15.78
CA ARG A 117 -8.26 -9.27 -16.67
C ARG A 117 -8.32 -7.98 -17.50
N LYS A 118 -7.32 -7.11 -17.33
CA LYS A 118 -7.20 -5.83 -18.02
C LYS A 118 -6.96 -6.07 -19.51
N GLY A 119 -7.83 -5.52 -20.36
CA GLY A 119 -7.84 -5.75 -21.81
C GLY A 119 -8.90 -6.78 -22.30
N SER A 120 -9.70 -7.36 -21.41
CA SER A 120 -10.87 -8.18 -21.81
C SER A 120 -12.05 -7.24 -22.06
N SER A 121 -12.18 -6.69 -23.26
CA SER A 121 -13.35 -5.90 -23.62
C SER A 121 -14.60 -6.77 -23.62
N SER A 122 -15.42 -6.66 -22.57
CA SER A 122 -16.86 -6.82 -22.77
C SER A 122 -17.41 -5.44 -23.08
N ALA A 123 -17.85 -5.27 -24.33
CA ALA A 123 -18.46 -4.04 -24.81
C ALA A 123 -19.76 -3.81 -24.04
N ASN A 124 -19.82 -2.76 -23.22
CA ASN A 124 -21.10 -2.20 -22.80
C ASN A 124 -21.46 -1.08 -23.79
N ILE A 125 -22.35 -1.44 -24.72
CA ILE A 125 -23.08 -0.50 -25.57
C ILE A 125 -24.00 0.29 -24.63
N GLY A 126 -23.81 1.60 -24.61
CA GLY A 126 -24.48 2.50 -23.68
C GLY A 126 -25.96 2.70 -23.94
N PHE A 127 -26.62 3.29 -22.96
CA PHE A 127 -27.76 4.19 -23.15
C PHE A 127 -27.57 5.36 -22.19
N GLY A 128 -27.46 6.56 -22.75
CA GLY A 128 -27.39 7.79 -21.98
C GLY A 128 -28.75 8.20 -21.45
N ASP A 129 -28.74 9.09 -20.46
CA ASP A 129 -29.66 10.21 -20.50
C ASP A 129 -29.04 11.43 -19.81
N LYS A 130 -29.21 12.57 -20.47
CA LYS A 130 -28.92 13.92 -19.97
C LYS A 130 -30.12 14.32 -19.13
N THR A 131 -29.90 14.77 -17.89
CA THR A 131 -30.68 15.92 -17.41
C THR A 131 -29.83 16.82 -16.53
N GLU A 132 -29.73 18.04 -17.00
CA GLU A 132 -29.26 19.23 -16.33
C GLU A 132 -30.46 19.82 -15.56
N SER A 133 -30.29 20.20 -14.29
CA SER A 133 -31.19 21.14 -13.63
C SER A 133 -30.45 21.97 -12.58
N THR A 134 -30.67 23.27 -12.71
CA THR A 134 -30.08 24.46 -12.08
C THR A 134 -30.46 24.58 -10.58
N PRO A 135 -29.75 25.38 -9.75
CA PRO A 135 -29.96 25.46 -8.31
C PRO A 135 -31.02 26.50 -7.93
N ASP A 136 -31.83 26.18 -6.90
CA ASP A 136 -32.80 27.11 -6.31
C ASP A 136 -32.26 27.73 -5.01
N LYS A 137 -32.53 29.03 -4.84
CA LYS A 137 -32.21 29.84 -3.65
C LYS A 137 -33.46 30.01 -2.81
N GLY A 138 -33.38 29.67 -1.52
CA GLY A 138 -34.40 30.01 -0.53
C GLY A 138 -33.79 30.23 0.85
N ASN A 139 -33.85 31.48 1.31
CA ASN A 139 -33.21 32.03 2.50
C ASN A 139 -34.16 32.06 3.73
N SER A 140 -33.56 32.24 4.92
CA SER A 140 -34.08 32.92 6.13
C SER A 140 -34.47 32.07 7.35
N GLY A 141 -33.81 32.36 8.48
CA GLY A 141 -34.20 31.88 9.82
C GLY A 141 -33.16 32.19 10.91
N THR A 142 -33.27 33.37 11.51
CA THR A 142 -32.33 34.07 12.40
C THR A 142 -32.10 33.47 13.81
N ALA A 143 -30.83 33.56 14.24
CA ALA A 143 -30.25 33.75 15.59
C ALA A 143 -30.47 32.75 16.74
N ALA A 144 -29.35 32.17 17.18
CA ALA A 144 -28.96 32.11 18.59
C ALA A 144 -27.44 32.28 18.70
N ILE A 145 -26.97 33.29 19.44
CA ILE A 145 -25.61 33.35 19.96
C ILE A 145 -25.64 32.61 21.30
N PRO A 146 -24.84 31.54 21.45
CA PRO A 146 -24.25 31.29 22.76
C PRO A 146 -22.74 31.07 22.65
N ASP A 147 -22.08 31.66 23.64
CA ASP A 147 -20.74 31.38 24.15
C ASP A 147 -19.56 31.37 23.19
N VAL A 148 -18.66 32.31 23.45
CA VAL A 148 -17.24 32.22 23.10
C VAL A 148 -16.67 31.02 23.88
N GLN A 149 -16.82 29.82 23.32
CA GLN A 149 -15.99 28.69 23.67
C GLN A 149 -14.58 29.02 23.20
N VAL A 150 -13.72 29.41 24.14
CA VAL A 150 -12.27 29.38 23.95
C VAL A 150 -11.91 27.93 23.68
N ARG A 151 -11.83 27.56 22.40
CA ARG A 151 -11.30 26.26 21.97
C ARG A 151 -9.83 26.20 22.40
N PRO A 152 -9.34 25.08 22.96
CA PRO A 152 -7.92 24.93 23.23
C PRO A 152 -7.17 24.97 21.90
N VAL A 153 -6.02 25.63 21.89
CA VAL A 153 -5.15 25.83 20.72
C VAL A 153 -4.50 24.50 20.34
N GLU A 154 -5.22 23.61 19.64
CA GLU A 154 -4.69 22.37 19.06
C GLU A 154 -4.40 22.47 17.55
N SER A 155 -4.44 23.67 16.97
CA SER A 155 -4.39 23.87 15.51
C SER A 155 -3.01 24.25 14.95
N THR A 156 -1.90 23.74 15.48
CA THR A 156 -0.56 24.05 14.94
C THR A 156 -0.06 23.05 13.89
N ILE A 157 -0.46 21.77 13.99
CA ILE A 157 -0.02 20.71 13.08
C ILE A 157 -0.74 20.73 11.73
N ILE A 158 -1.94 21.32 11.66
CA ILE A 158 -2.71 21.41 10.40
C ILE A 158 -1.91 22.13 9.31
N GLY A 159 -1.91 21.53 8.12
CA GLY A 159 -1.27 22.04 6.92
C GLY A 159 -0.26 21.07 6.32
N THR A 160 0.52 21.60 5.38
CA THR A 160 1.47 20.82 4.60
C THR A 160 2.90 21.02 5.13
N TRP A 161 3.60 19.91 5.28
CA TRP A 161 4.92 19.81 5.88
C TRP A 161 5.82 18.96 5.00
N GLU A 162 7.06 19.39 4.81
CA GLU A 162 8.07 18.67 4.06
C GLU A 162 9.12 18.12 5.01
N VAL A 163 9.50 16.86 4.84
CA VAL A 163 10.62 16.23 5.52
C VAL A 163 11.55 15.61 4.47
N THR A 164 12.85 15.63 4.74
CA THR A 164 13.85 14.95 3.94
C THR A 164 14.53 13.89 4.78
N GLN A 165 14.51 12.65 4.32
CA GLN A 165 15.18 11.51 4.95
C GLN A 165 15.94 10.76 3.86
N ASP A 166 17.23 10.49 4.05
CA ASP A 166 18.07 9.76 3.08
C ASP A 166 17.91 10.23 1.62
N GLU A 167 17.98 11.55 1.40
CA GLU A 167 17.80 12.22 0.09
C GLU A 167 16.39 12.13 -0.53
N ILE A 168 15.45 11.50 0.16
CA ILE A 168 14.06 11.38 -0.23
C ILE A 168 13.25 12.53 0.39
N VAL A 169 12.52 13.26 -0.47
CA VAL A 169 11.61 14.33 -0.04
C VAL A 169 10.19 13.78 0.07
N MET A 170 9.63 13.87 1.26
CA MET A 170 8.25 13.51 1.57
C MET A 170 7.46 14.76 1.98
N THR A 171 6.24 14.87 1.51
CA THR A 171 5.31 15.95 1.86
C THR A 171 4.11 15.35 2.59
N PHE A 172 3.96 15.70 3.86
CA PHE A 172 2.83 15.32 4.71
C PHE A 172 1.80 16.44 4.71
N THR A 173 0.53 16.11 4.57
CA THR A 173 -0.59 17.04 4.77
C THR A 173 -1.45 16.52 5.90
N PHE A 174 -1.62 17.31 6.94
CA PHE A 174 -2.49 17.02 8.08
C PHE A 174 -3.76 17.87 7.94
N ASP A 175 -4.87 17.24 7.59
CA ASP A 175 -6.17 17.88 7.41
C ASP A 175 -6.98 17.88 8.71
N GLU A 176 -7.91 18.84 8.84
CA GLU A 176 -8.84 18.86 9.97
C GLU A 176 -9.65 17.56 10.04
N GLY A 177 -9.87 17.05 11.25
CA GLY A 177 -10.64 15.82 11.46
C GLY A 177 -9.80 14.54 11.51
N GLY A 178 -8.47 14.64 11.52
CA GLY A 178 -7.58 13.48 11.73
C GLY A 178 -7.30 12.66 10.47
N THR A 179 -7.54 13.24 9.29
CA THR A 179 -7.15 12.66 8.00
C THR A 179 -5.98 13.42 7.41
N GLY A 180 -5.27 12.82 6.46
CA GLY A 180 -4.14 13.46 5.83
C GLY A 180 -3.62 12.67 4.65
N LYS A 181 -2.52 13.16 4.08
CA LYS A 181 -1.87 12.56 2.93
C LYS A 181 -0.37 12.59 3.06
N ILE A 182 0.31 11.60 2.49
CA ILE A 182 1.76 11.59 2.30
C ILE A 182 2.03 11.54 0.81
N ALA A 183 2.82 12.48 0.32
CA ALA A 183 3.23 12.56 -1.06
C ALA A 183 4.75 12.44 -1.20
N MET A 184 5.20 11.56 -2.09
CA MET A 184 6.62 11.31 -2.35
C MET A 184 6.78 10.80 -3.78
N SER A 185 7.75 11.34 -4.53
CA SER A 185 8.05 10.88 -5.90
C SER A 185 6.82 10.80 -6.83
N GLY A 186 5.86 11.71 -6.67
CA GLY A 186 4.61 11.75 -7.46
C GLY A 186 3.50 10.79 -6.99
N ILE A 187 3.74 10.01 -5.94
CA ILE A 187 2.78 9.12 -5.28
C ILE A 187 2.04 9.90 -4.20
N THR A 188 0.78 9.59 -3.92
CA THR A 188 0.02 10.15 -2.80
C THR A 188 -0.73 9.04 -2.09
N MET A 189 -0.52 8.91 -0.78
CA MET A 189 -1.13 7.89 0.07
C MET A 189 -1.97 8.55 1.16
N ASP A 190 -3.08 7.92 1.53
CA ASP A 190 -3.96 8.42 2.57
C ASP A 190 -3.46 8.00 3.95
N MET A 191 -3.58 8.92 4.90
CA MET A 191 -3.12 8.77 6.28
C MET A 191 -4.26 9.18 7.22
N THR A 192 -4.36 8.51 8.36
CA THR A 192 -5.09 9.01 9.52
C THR A 192 -4.11 9.42 10.61
N TRP A 193 -4.47 10.42 11.41
CA TRP A 193 -3.62 10.93 12.47
C TRP A 193 -4.43 11.46 13.64
N SER A 194 -3.80 11.52 14.80
CA SER A 194 -4.36 12.15 15.99
C SER A 194 -3.26 12.69 16.89
N THR A 195 -3.60 13.69 17.70
CA THR A 195 -2.70 14.22 18.72
C THR A 195 -3.37 14.18 20.08
N SER A 196 -2.61 13.84 21.11
CA SER A 196 -3.08 13.88 22.50
C SER A 196 -1.90 14.12 23.44
N GLY A 197 -1.99 15.14 24.30
CA GLY A 197 -0.97 15.40 25.32
C GLY A 197 0.44 15.66 24.78
N GLY A 198 0.58 16.26 23.59
CA GLY A 198 1.89 16.48 22.94
C GLY A 198 2.46 15.23 22.25
N LYS A 199 1.65 14.17 22.11
CA LYS A 199 1.98 12.97 21.34
C LYS A 199 1.27 12.97 20.00
N LEU A 200 1.95 12.48 18.97
CA LEU A 200 1.44 12.28 17.61
C LEU A 200 1.31 10.78 17.34
N ASN A 201 0.14 10.39 16.87
CA ASN A 201 -0.13 9.07 16.33
C ASN A 201 -0.54 9.21 14.86
N GLY A 202 -0.03 8.34 13.99
CA GLY A 202 -0.34 8.37 12.56
C GLY A 202 -0.24 6.98 11.94
N GLU A 203 -1.18 6.68 11.05
CA GLU A 203 -1.34 5.39 10.38
C GLU A 203 -1.50 5.64 8.89
N LEU A 204 -0.67 4.98 8.09
CA LEU A 204 -0.75 4.96 6.63
C LEU A 204 -1.71 3.85 6.22
N SER A 205 -2.58 4.14 5.25
CA SER A 205 -3.30 3.08 4.54
C SER A 205 -2.71 2.91 3.15
N PHE A 206 -2.21 1.71 2.87
CA PHE A 206 -1.63 1.38 1.58
C PHE A 206 -2.01 -0.04 1.17
N MET A 207 -2.62 -0.18 -0.01
CA MET A 207 -3.01 -1.48 -0.59
C MET A 207 -3.90 -2.37 0.30
N GLY A 208 -4.72 -1.77 1.17
CA GLY A 208 -5.60 -2.48 2.10
C GLY A 208 -4.90 -3.00 3.35
N GLU A 209 -3.60 -2.72 3.49
CA GLU A 209 -2.85 -2.86 4.73
C GLU A 209 -2.76 -1.49 5.40
N SER A 210 -2.64 -1.51 6.72
CA SER A 210 -2.38 -0.32 7.50
C SER A 210 -1.07 -0.43 8.25
N GLU A 211 -0.28 0.63 8.17
CA GLU A 211 1.06 0.68 8.73
C GLU A 211 1.17 1.85 9.70
N GLN A 212 1.66 1.59 10.90
CA GLN A 212 1.84 2.61 11.92
C GLN A 212 3.06 3.48 11.54
N LEU A 213 2.82 4.74 11.19
CA LEU A 213 3.88 5.70 10.88
C LEU A 213 4.44 6.37 12.13
N PHE A 214 3.55 6.81 13.02
CA PHE A 214 3.90 7.44 14.27
C PHE A 214 3.17 6.75 15.42
N SER A 215 3.88 6.30 16.44
CA SER A 215 3.30 5.65 17.63
C SER A 215 3.73 6.40 18.88
N ASP A 216 2.79 7.14 19.50
CA ASP A 216 3.02 8.03 20.65
C ASP A 216 4.30 8.88 20.53
N ALA A 217 4.57 9.35 19.31
CA ALA A 217 5.76 10.13 19.00
C ALA A 217 5.68 11.49 19.69
N ASP A 218 6.76 11.90 20.35
CA ASP A 218 6.85 13.26 20.89
C ASP A 218 6.88 14.24 19.72
N TYR A 219 5.99 15.24 19.72
CA TYR A 219 6.04 16.28 18.69
C TYR A 219 6.02 17.67 19.30
N SER A 220 6.67 18.60 18.60
CA SER A 220 6.65 20.02 18.95
C SER A 220 6.68 20.87 17.69
N ILE A 221 6.05 22.04 17.76
CA ILE A 221 5.96 22.96 16.63
C ILE A 221 6.43 24.34 17.10
N SER A 222 7.39 24.90 16.37
CA SER A 222 7.91 26.24 16.59
C SER A 222 8.04 26.96 15.25
N GLY A 223 7.18 27.95 15.02
CA GLY A 223 7.13 28.67 13.74
C GLY A 223 6.80 27.75 12.57
N SER A 224 7.70 27.71 11.59
CA SER A 224 7.59 26.86 10.39
C SER A 224 8.28 25.51 10.54
N THR A 225 8.69 25.12 11.75
CA THR A 225 9.38 23.86 12.00
C THR A 225 8.56 22.99 12.93
N MET A 226 8.34 21.75 12.52
CA MET A 226 7.78 20.69 13.36
C MET A 226 8.87 19.63 13.59
N THR A 227 9.08 19.28 14.84
CA THR A 227 10.02 18.23 15.25
C THR A 227 9.19 17.07 15.77
N VAL A 228 9.40 15.88 15.21
CA VAL A 228 8.80 14.63 15.67
C VAL A 228 9.92 13.70 16.12
N THR A 229 9.84 13.18 17.34
CA THR A 229 10.81 12.26 17.91
C THR A 229 10.14 10.96 18.28
N GLN A 230 10.65 9.84 17.77
CA GLN A 230 10.16 8.50 18.04
C GLN A 230 11.35 7.55 18.15
N ASP A 231 11.35 6.69 19.18
CA ASP A 231 12.40 5.69 19.43
C ASP A 231 13.83 6.23 19.44
N GLY A 232 14.00 7.51 19.80
CA GLY A 232 15.29 8.20 19.84
C GLY A 232 15.72 8.81 18.50
N GLU A 233 14.98 8.56 17.42
CA GLU A 233 15.16 9.21 16.12
C GLU A 233 14.34 10.49 16.05
N THR A 234 14.83 11.49 15.31
CA THR A 234 14.18 12.79 15.19
C THR A 234 14.03 13.17 13.73
N LEU A 235 12.78 13.40 13.33
CA LEU A 235 12.40 13.91 12.03
C LEU A 235 12.10 15.41 12.13
N ILE A 236 12.67 16.18 11.19
CA ILE A 236 12.48 17.63 11.13
C ILE A 236 11.67 17.97 9.89
N PHE A 237 10.47 18.48 10.13
CA PHE A 237 9.54 18.91 9.12
C PHE A 237 9.57 20.42 8.96
N THR A 238 9.51 20.91 7.73
CA THR A 238 9.40 22.32 7.38
C THR A 238 8.04 22.61 6.77
N LYS A 239 7.33 23.61 7.28
CA LYS A 239 6.03 24.02 6.78
C LYS A 239 6.15 24.57 5.36
N LYS A 240 5.29 24.12 4.44
CA LYS A 240 5.17 24.66 3.08
C LYS A 240 4.22 25.85 3.01
#